data_AF-A0A699RLW6-F1
#
_entry.id   AF-A0A699RLW6-F1
#
_cell.length_a   1.000
_cell.length_b   1.000
_cell.length_c   1.000
_cell.angle_alpha   90.00
_cell.angle_beta   90.00
_cell.angle_gamma   90.00
#
_symmetry.space_group_name_H-M   'P 1'
#
loop_
_entity.id
_entity.type
_entity.pdbx_description
1 polymer ?
#
loop_
_entity_poly.entity_id
_entity_poly.type
_entity_poly.pdbx_seq_one_letter_code
_entity_poly.pdbx_strand_id
1 'polypeptide(L)'
;VGAKSRNIAYLKGKVPSSVGIPTSVALPFGVFEKVLSDEINQGVSEKIKILNKQLGEGESDVLGEIRKTVLDLSAPPELVLELKNVMQSSDMPWPEIHQRYMLRLFSFPSSRAE
;
A
#
# COMPACT_ATOMS: atom_id res chain seq x y z
N VAL A 1 -4.45 -10.71 -0.06
CA VAL A 1 -5.11 -9.66 0.74
C VAL A 1 -5.41 -10.18 2.15
N GLY A 2 -5.23 -9.35 3.19
CA GLY A 2 -5.32 -9.73 4.60
C GLY A 2 -6.73 -9.75 5.20
N ALA A 3 -6.81 -9.95 6.52
CA ALA A 3 -8.08 -10.07 7.25
C ALA A 3 -9.02 -8.86 7.06
N LYS A 4 -8.48 -7.63 7.09
CA LYS A 4 -9.26 -6.39 6.91
C LYS A 4 -9.98 -6.35 5.56
N SER A 5 -9.25 -6.57 4.46
CA SER A 5 -9.82 -6.59 3.11
C SER A 5 -10.87 -7.70 2.92
N ARG A 6 -10.64 -8.87 3.54
CA ARG A 6 -11.61 -9.98 3.48
C ARG A 6 -12.89 -9.63 4.23
N ASN A 7 -12.79 -8.99 5.38
CA ASN A 7 -13.96 -8.56 6.14
C ASN A 7 -14.78 -7.51 5.37
N ILE A 8 -14.15 -6.52 4.74
CA ILE A 8 -14.86 -5.55 3.90
C ILE A 8 -15.57 -6.23 2.72
N ALA A 9 -14.88 -7.14 2.02
CA ALA A 9 -15.48 -7.91 0.93
C ALA A 9 -16.65 -8.77 1.42
N TYR A 10 -16.52 -9.38 2.60
CA TYR A 10 -17.57 -10.20 3.22
C TYR A 10 -18.81 -9.38 3.58
N LEU A 11 -18.63 -8.15 4.08
CA LEU A 11 -19.76 -7.28 4.45
C LEU A 11 -20.56 -6.82 3.23
N LYS A 12 -19.97 -6.84 2.03
CA LYS A 12 -20.64 -6.44 0.78
C LYS A 12 -21.84 -7.35 0.53
N GLY A 13 -23.05 -6.79 0.56
CA GLY A 13 -24.31 -7.52 0.41
C GLY A 13 -24.77 -8.29 1.66
N LYS A 14 -24.11 -8.12 2.81
CA LYS A 14 -24.49 -8.72 4.11
C LYS A 14 -24.99 -7.70 5.13
N VAL A 15 -24.84 -6.41 4.86
CA VAL A 15 -25.33 -5.32 5.71
C VAL A 15 -26.53 -4.61 5.06
N PRO A 16 -27.42 -3.98 5.83
CA PRO A 16 -28.49 -3.15 5.29
C PRO A 16 -27.94 -2.06 4.36
N SER A 17 -28.74 -1.64 3.37
CA SER A 17 -28.35 -0.59 2.42
C SER A 17 -28.08 0.78 3.06
N SER A 18 -28.57 1.00 4.29
CA SER A 18 -28.26 2.18 5.09
C SER A 18 -26.81 2.23 5.57
N VAL A 19 -26.09 1.10 5.55
CA VAL A 19 -24.66 1.02 5.88
C VAL A 19 -23.87 1.01 4.57
N GLY A 20 -23.39 2.19 4.17
CA GLY A 20 -22.54 2.33 2.99
C GLY A 20 -21.18 1.67 3.17
N ILE A 21 -20.90 0.62 2.41
CA ILE A 21 -19.55 0.02 2.36
C ILE A 21 -18.79 0.70 1.22
N PRO A 22 -17.68 1.41 1.49
CA PRO A 22 -16.92 2.07 0.46
C PRO A 22 -16.27 1.04 -0.48
N THR A 23 -16.32 1.32 -1.78
CA THR A 23 -15.57 0.56 -2.77
C THR A 23 -14.07 0.74 -2.52
N SER A 24 -13.30 -0.34 -2.60
CA SER A 24 -11.87 -0.33 -2.38
C SER A 24 -11.17 -1.42 -3.20
N VAL A 25 -9.90 -1.18 -3.50
CA VAL A 25 -9.00 -2.15 -4.12
C VAL A 25 -7.95 -2.56 -3.10
N ALA A 26 -7.57 -3.84 -3.09
CA ALA A 26 -6.57 -4.36 -2.18
C ALA A 26 -5.39 -4.92 -2.97
N LEU A 27 -4.18 -4.50 -2.62
CA LEU A 27 -2.96 -5.07 -3.17
C LEU A 27 -2.80 -6.53 -2.70
N PRO A 28 -2.46 -7.46 -3.60
CA PRO A 28 -2.15 -8.83 -3.25
C PRO A 28 -0.96 -8.96 -2.29
N PHE A 29 -0.83 -10.14 -1.68
CA PHE A 29 0.39 -10.48 -0.93
C PHE A 29 1.56 -10.62 -1.91
N GLY A 30 2.78 -10.28 -1.48
CA GLY A 30 3.97 -10.38 -2.33
C GLY A 30 4.25 -9.14 -3.19
N VAL A 31 3.33 -8.17 -3.27
CA VAL A 31 3.53 -6.94 -4.08
C VAL A 31 4.71 -6.14 -3.55
N PHE A 32 4.85 -6.01 -2.23
CA PHE A 32 5.97 -5.28 -1.64
C PHE A 32 7.32 -5.91 -2.01
N GLU A 33 7.42 -7.23 -1.86
CA GLU A 33 8.62 -8.01 -2.17
C GLU A 33 8.96 -7.92 -3.67
N LYS A 34 7.93 -7.98 -4.54
CA LYS A 34 8.09 -7.84 -5.98
C LYS A 34 8.60 -6.46 -6.36
N VAL A 35 8.00 -5.40 -5.81
CA VAL A 35 8.43 -4.00 -6.00
C VAL A 35 9.86 -3.80 -5.51
N LEU A 36 10.21 -4.33 -4.34
CA LEU A 36 11.55 -4.24 -3.76
C LEU A 36 12.60 -4.98 -4.59
N SER A 37 12.21 -6.03 -5.31
CA SER A 37 13.09 -6.81 -6.19
C SER A 37 13.25 -6.21 -7.59
N ASP A 38 12.48 -5.19 -7.94
CA ASP A 38 12.53 -4.54 -9.25
C ASP A 38 13.88 -3.82 -9.44
N GLU A 39 14.39 -3.80 -10.67
CA GLU A 39 15.66 -3.19 -11.01
C GLU A 39 15.70 -1.69 -10.65
N ILE A 40 14.57 -0.99 -10.79
CA ILE A 40 14.46 0.43 -10.43
C ILE A 40 14.71 0.69 -8.94
N ASN A 41 14.59 -0.34 -8.09
CA ASN A 41 14.67 -0.25 -6.63
C ASN A 41 15.91 -0.95 -6.05
N GLN A 42 16.90 -1.34 -6.86
CA GLN A 42 18.10 -2.05 -6.37
C GLN A 42 18.79 -1.33 -5.21
N GLY A 43 19.01 -0.02 -5.33
CA GLY A 43 19.65 0.76 -4.26
C GLY A 43 18.85 0.80 -2.96
N VAL A 44 17.50 0.83 -3.05
CA VAL A 44 16.61 0.77 -1.89
C VAL A 44 16.66 -0.63 -1.25
N SER A 45 16.67 -1.67 -2.08
CA SER A 45 16.76 -3.08 -1.68
C SER A 45 18.04 -3.38 -0.90
N GLU A 46 19.19 -2.90 -1.40
CA GLU A 46 20.48 -3.06 -0.72
C GLU A 46 20.51 -2.35 0.63
N LYS A 47 20.01 -1.11 0.68
CA LYS A 47 19.96 -0.34 1.93
C LYS A 47 19.06 -1.00 2.97
N ILE A 48 17.88 -1.50 2.57
CA ILE A 48 16.99 -2.24 3.48
C ILE A 48 17.66 -3.52 4.01
N LYS A 49 18.41 -4.25 3.19
CA LYS A 49 19.15 -5.45 3.65
C LYS A 49 20.15 -5.12 4.75
N ILE A 50 20.91 -4.04 4.59
CA ILE A 50 21.89 -3.58 5.60
C ILE A 50 21.16 -3.18 6.89
N LEU A 51 20.13 -2.35 6.79
CA LEU A 51 19.36 -1.87 7.95
C LEU A 51 18.67 -3.02 8.70
N ASN A 52 18.14 -4.02 8.00
CA ASN A 52 17.56 -5.21 8.62
C ASN A 52 18.59 -6.04 9.39
N LYS A 53 19.84 -6.10 8.92
CA LYS A 53 20.91 -6.77 9.65
C LYS A 53 21.20 -6.07 10.97
N GLN A 54 21.33 -4.75 10.95
CA GLN A 54 21.55 -3.92 12.15
C GLN A 54 20.39 -4.04 13.15
N LEU A 55 19.15 -4.06 12.65
CA LEU A 55 17.98 -4.29 13.49
C LEU A 55 18.02 -5.67 14.17
N GLY A 56 18.46 -6.71 13.45
CA GLY A 56 18.64 -8.06 13.99
C GLY A 56 19.74 -8.16 15.05
N GLU A 57 20.71 -7.24 15.03
CA GLU A 57 21.78 -7.11 16.02
C GLU A 57 21.34 -6.30 17.27
N GLY A 58 20.10 -5.79 17.29
CA GLY A 58 19.49 -5.14 18.45
C GLY A 58 19.41 -3.62 18.38
N GLU A 59 19.81 -3.01 17.26
CA GLU A 59 19.72 -1.56 17.05
C GLU A 59 18.28 -1.13 16.70
N SER A 60 17.45 -0.90 17.73
CA SER A 60 16.04 -0.53 17.56
C SER A 60 15.82 0.85 16.91
N ASP A 61 16.79 1.75 17.02
CA ASP A 61 16.73 3.09 16.43
C ASP A 61 16.74 3.07 14.89
N VAL A 62 17.14 1.95 14.29
CA VAL A 62 17.22 1.73 12.83
C VAL A 62 15.82 1.66 12.18
N LEU A 63 14.76 1.39 12.94
CA LEU A 63 13.38 1.35 12.44
C LEU A 63 12.95 2.64 11.73
N GLY A 64 13.39 3.80 12.23
CA GLY A 64 13.12 5.09 11.62
C GLY A 64 13.74 5.21 10.22
N GLU A 65 14.96 4.70 10.06
CA GLU A 65 15.69 4.69 8.79
C GLU A 65 15.14 3.67 7.80
N ILE A 66 14.68 2.51 8.28
CA ILE A 66 13.96 1.53 7.46
C ILE A 66 12.69 2.19 6.89
N ARG A 67 11.91 2.88 7.73
CA ARG A 67 10.69 3.57 7.28
C ARG A 67 10.98 4.62 6.23
N LYS A 68 12.03 5.44 6.40
CA LYS A 68 12.44 6.44 5.40
C LYS A 68 12.84 5.78 4.09
N THR A 69 13.65 4.73 4.16
CA THR A 69 14.16 4.01 2.99
C THR A 69 13.03 3.37 2.18
N VAL A 70 12.02 2.79 2.84
CA VAL A 70 10.82 2.25 2.17
C VAL A 70 10.03 3.34 1.42
N LEU A 71 10.06 4.59 1.88
CA LEU A 71 9.38 5.71 1.20
C LEU A 71 10.07 6.15 -0.10
N ASP A 72 11.31 5.73 -0.32
CA ASP A 72 12.06 5.99 -1.55
C ASP A 72 11.80 4.95 -2.65
N LEU A 73 10.98 3.92 -2.38
CA LEU A 73 10.56 2.95 -3.38
C LEU A 73 9.79 3.60 -4.52
N SER A 74 10.17 3.24 -5.73
CA SER A 74 9.45 3.58 -6.96
C SER A 74 8.51 2.45 -7.34
N ALA A 75 7.27 2.78 -7.68
CA ALA A 75 6.29 1.80 -8.15
C ALA A 75 6.61 1.40 -9.61
N PRO A 76 6.74 0.10 -9.93
CA PRO A 76 6.91 -0.35 -11.31
C PRO A 76 5.75 0.12 -12.20
N PRO A 77 6.00 0.57 -13.44
CA PRO A 77 4.95 1.10 -14.31
C PRO A 77 3.78 0.14 -14.54
N GLU A 78 4.06 -1.16 -14.64
CA GLU A 78 3.06 -2.22 -14.81
C GLU A 78 2.09 -2.28 -13.63
N LEU A 79 2.60 -2.17 -12.40
CA LEU A 79 1.77 -2.15 -11.19
C LEU A 79 0.84 -0.94 -11.16
N VAL A 80 1.34 0.22 -11.58
CA VAL A 80 0.54 1.46 -11.66
C VAL A 80 -0.56 1.32 -12.71
N LEU A 81 -0.25 0.74 -13.86
CA LEU A 81 -1.21 0.50 -14.95
C LEU A 81 -2.30 -0.49 -14.53
N GLU A 82 -1.93 -1.62 -13.94
CA GLU A 82 -2.88 -2.62 -13.46
C GLU A 82 -3.81 -2.05 -12.39
N LEU A 83 -3.24 -1.35 -11.41
CA LEU A 83 -4.03 -0.70 -10.37
C LEU A 83 -5.00 0.34 -10.96
N LYS A 84 -4.56 1.13 -11.94
CA LYS A 84 -5.42 2.10 -12.62
C LYS A 84 -6.60 1.42 -13.31
N ASN A 85 -6.35 0.35 -14.05
CA ASN A 85 -7.38 -0.41 -14.75
C ASN A 85 -8.40 -1.00 -13.77
N VAL A 86 -7.92 -1.61 -12.67
CA VAL A 86 -8.80 -2.19 -11.64
C VAL A 86 -9.65 -1.11 -10.96
N MET A 87 -9.06 0.02 -10.60
CA MET A 87 -9.80 1.16 -10.02
C MET A 87 -10.89 1.67 -10.97
N GLN A 88 -10.55 1.93 -12.23
CA GLN A 88 -11.51 2.43 -13.23
C GLN A 88 -12.64 1.43 -13.48
N SER A 89 -12.35 0.12 -13.55
CA SER A 89 -13.36 -0.94 -13.69
C SER A 89 -14.24 -1.14 -12.46
N SER A 90 -13.84 -0.57 -11.31
CA SER A 90 -14.54 -0.66 -10.03
C SER A 90 -15.28 0.64 -9.67
N ASP A 91 -15.54 1.51 -10.66
CA ASP A 91 -16.14 2.84 -10.45
C ASP A 91 -15.36 3.72 -9.46
N MET A 92 -14.06 3.47 -9.32
CA MET A 92 -13.16 4.22 -8.45
C MET A 92 -12.30 5.15 -9.30
N PRO A 93 -12.42 6.48 -9.17
CA PRO A 93 -11.65 7.41 -9.98
C PRO A 93 -10.16 7.30 -9.66
N TRP A 94 -9.33 7.44 -10.69
CA TRP A 94 -7.90 7.52 -10.51
C TRP A 94 -7.54 8.85 -9.82
N PRO A 95 -6.76 8.84 -8.72
CA PRO A 95 -6.39 10.08 -8.04
C PRO A 95 -5.38 10.87 -8.89
N GLU A 96 -5.74 12.09 -9.28
CA GLU A 96 -4.87 12.97 -10.08
C GLU A 96 -3.72 13.61 -9.25
N ILE A 97 -3.77 13.52 -7.91
CA ILE A 97 -2.83 14.17 -7.01
C ILE A 97 -1.66 13.23 -6.66
N HIS A 98 -0.56 13.41 -7.39
CA HIS A 98 0.82 12.93 -7.16
C HIS A 98 1.02 11.43 -6.82
N GLN A 99 1.79 10.74 -7.68
CA GLN A 99 2.29 9.37 -7.49
C GLN A 99 2.82 9.08 -6.06
N ARG A 100 3.35 10.10 -5.37
CA ARG A 100 3.87 10.03 -3.98
C ARG A 100 2.81 9.71 -2.91
N TYR A 101 1.51 9.87 -3.20
CA TYR A 101 0.42 9.57 -2.27
C TYR A 101 -0.34 8.27 -2.59
N MET A 102 -0.02 7.57 -3.68
CA MET A 102 -0.70 6.31 -4.02
C MET A 102 -0.54 5.23 -2.93
N LEU A 103 0.62 5.18 -2.25
CA LEU A 103 0.84 4.28 -1.11
C LEU A 103 0.16 4.77 0.19
N ARG A 104 -0.44 5.97 0.19
CA ARG A 104 -1.13 6.59 1.32
C ARG A 104 -2.66 6.39 1.29
N LEU A 105 -3.20 5.69 0.29
CA LEU A 105 -4.64 5.43 0.12
C LEU A 105 -5.26 4.48 1.17
N PHE A 106 -4.47 3.93 2.10
CA PHE A 106 -5.00 3.13 3.21
C PHE A 106 -5.24 3.90 4.52
N SER A 107 -4.95 5.20 4.56
CA SER A 107 -5.26 6.03 5.72
C SER A 107 -6.36 7.02 5.36
N PHE A 108 -7.59 6.72 5.80
CA PHE A 108 -8.65 7.73 5.88
C PHE A 108 -8.11 8.94 6.66
N PRO A 109 -8.33 10.19 6.21
CA PRO A 109 -8.33 11.31 7.13
C PRO A 109 -9.49 11.07 8.10
N SER A 110 -9.16 10.94 9.38
CA SER A 110 -10.17 11.06 10.43
C SER A 110 -10.66 12.51 10.41
N SER A 111 -11.72 12.77 9.65
CA SER A 111 -12.46 14.03 9.69
C SER A 111 -13.91 13.74 10.03
N ARG A 112 -14.25 14.08 11.28
CA ARG A 112 -15.57 14.41 11.83
C ARG A 112 -16.74 13.45 11.57
N ALA A 113 -17.25 12.89 12.65
CA ALA A 113 -18.67 13.01 12.95
C ALA A 113 -18.77 13.83 14.25
N GLU A 114 -19.32 15.04 14.11
CA GLU A 114 -20.08 15.73 15.16
C GLU A 114 -21.40 14.98 15.39
#